data_AF-B9M010-F1
#
_entry.id   AF-B9M010-F1
#
_cell.length_a   1.000
_cell.length_b   1.000
_cell.length_c   1.000
_cell.angle_alpha   90.00
_cell.angle_beta   90.00
_cell.angle_gamma   90.00
#
_symmetry.space_group_name_H-M   'P 1'
#
loop_
_entity.id
_entity.type
_entity.pdbx_description
1 polymer ?
#
loop_
_entity_poly.entity_id
_entity_poly.type
_entity_poly.pdbx_seq_one_letter_code
_entity_poly.pdbx_strand_id
1 'polypeptide(L)' 'MTATAQNENMMHEKKGTGKPCIKCKWQIADPTNPLRGQCTVNRTQMGGVWKRWVSDVYNVTCSRHEEGKLSFREHV' A
#
# COMPACT_ATOMS: atom_id res chain seq x y z
N MET A 1 20.14 20.46 12.34
CA MET A 1 19.92 19.38 11.36
C MET A 1 18.43 19.07 11.34
N THR A 2 17.65 19.79 10.54
CA THR A 2 16.20 19.57 10.43
C THR A 2 15.96 18.40 9.49
N ALA A 3 15.57 17.26 10.07
CA ALA A 3 15.14 16.09 9.32
C ALA A 3 13.98 16.48 8.40
N THR A 4 14.12 16.14 7.12
CA THR A 4 13.05 16.23 6.13
C THR A 4 11.83 15.49 6.67
N ALA A 5 10.69 16.19 6.82
CA ALA A 5 9.42 15.56 7.11
C ALA A 5 9.14 14.57 5.97
N GLN A 6 9.41 13.29 6.20
CA GLN A 6 9.11 12.23 5.24
C GLN A 6 7.60 12.28 5.01
N ASN A 7 7.19 12.35 3.75
CA ASN A 7 5.78 12.42 3.39
C ASN A 7 5.13 11.08 3.73
N GLU A 8 4.69 10.90 4.98
CA GLU A 8 4.16 9.65 5.53
C GLU A 8 2.93 9.15 4.75
N ASN A 9 2.30 10.02 3.96
CA ASN A 9 1.19 9.72 3.05
C ASN A 9 1.59 8.83 1.86
N MET A 10 2.88 8.82 1.50
CA MET A 10 3.40 7.93 0.47
C MET A 10 3.97 6.66 1.09
N MET A 11 4.04 5.61 0.27
CA MET A 11 4.63 4.35 0.69
C MET A 11 6.11 4.55 0.98
N HIS A 12 6.54 4.09 2.15
CA HIS A 12 7.92 4.14 2.59
C HIS A 12 8.26 2.86 3.35
N GLU A 13 9.54 2.52 3.37
CA GLU A 13 10.03 1.36 4.09
C GLU A 13 10.07 1.65 5.60
N LYS A 14 9.50 0.74 6.38
CA LYS A 14 9.50 0.76 7.84
C LYS A 14 9.60 -0.68 8.35
N LYS A 15 10.82 -1.10 8.69
CA LYS A 15 11.09 -2.42 9.26
C LYS A 15 10.37 -2.59 10.60
N GLY A 16 9.74 -3.75 10.80
CA GLY A 16 8.98 -4.03 12.02
C GLY A 16 7.72 -3.16 12.18
N THR A 17 7.16 -2.66 11.07
CA THR A 17 5.90 -1.90 11.13
C THR A 17 4.76 -2.78 11.65
N GLY A 18 3.97 -2.25 12.59
CA GLY A 18 2.70 -2.87 12.99
C GLY A 18 1.60 -2.75 11.92
N LYS A 19 1.86 -1.99 10.85
CA LYS A 19 0.93 -1.68 9.75
C LYS A 19 1.51 -2.09 8.39
N PRO A 20 1.84 -3.37 8.16
CA PRO A 20 2.47 -3.81 6.91
C PRO A 20 1.47 -3.80 5.75
N CYS A 21 1.93 -3.48 4.55
CA CYS A 21 1.08 -3.48 3.35
C CYS A 21 0.28 -4.78 3.17
N ILE A 22 0.81 -5.95 3.53
CA ILE A 22 0.11 -7.24 3.42
C ILE A 22 -1.23 -7.30 4.19
N LYS A 23 -1.39 -6.51 5.26
CA LYS A 23 -2.63 -6.44 6.05
C LYS A 23 -3.56 -5.31 5.60
N CYS A 24 -3.10 -4.48 4.66
CA CYS A 24 -3.83 -3.32 4.20
C CYS A 24 -4.92 -3.73 3.20
N LYS A 25 -6.16 -3.26 3.39
CA LYS A 25 -7.28 -3.54 2.48
C LYS A 25 -7.04 -3.07 1.05
N TRP A 26 -6.17 -2.07 0.88
CA TRP A 26 -5.78 -1.50 -0.42
C TRP A 26 -4.67 -2.28 -1.12
N GLN A 27 -4.07 -3.27 -0.46
CA GLN A 27 -3.04 -4.10 -1.06
C GLN A 27 -3.69 -5.25 -1.83
N ILE A 28 -3.15 -5.49 -3.02
CA ILE A 28 -3.46 -6.66 -3.84
C ILE A 28 -2.13 -7.37 -4.07
N ALA A 29 -2.12 -8.70 -3.93
CA ALA A 29 -0.94 -9.49 -4.26
C ALA A 29 -0.53 -9.27 -5.72
N ASP A 30 0.77 -9.23 -5.99
CA ASP A 30 1.26 -9.26 -7.35
C ASP A 30 0.90 -10.61 -8.00
N PRO A 31 0.49 -10.63 -9.28
CA PRO A 31 0.04 -11.86 -9.94
C PRO A 31 1.15 -12.89 -10.15
N THR A 32 2.41 -12.49 -10.05
CA THR A 32 3.57 -13.35 -10.32
C THR A 32 4.34 -13.68 -9.04
N ASN A 33 4.56 -12.71 -8.14
CA ASN A 33 5.37 -12.91 -6.94
C ASN A 33 4.61 -12.51 -5.66
N PRO A 34 4.27 -13.46 -4.77
CA PRO A 34 3.50 -13.16 -3.56
C PRO A 34 4.24 -12.31 -2.52
N LEU A 35 5.57 -12.13 -2.66
CA LEU A 35 6.36 -11.22 -1.81
C LEU A 35 6.21 -9.75 -2.22
N ARG A 36 5.63 -9.50 -3.40
CA ARG A 36 5.39 -8.18 -3.97
C ARG A 36 3.89 -7.90 -4.01
N GLY A 37 3.55 -6.63 -4.18
CA GLY A 37 2.15 -6.21 -4.18
C GLY A 37 1.87 -5.01 -5.06
N GLN A 38 0.59 -4.68 -5.14
CA GLN A 38 0.05 -3.52 -5.81
C GLN A 38 -0.81 -2.75 -4.79
N CYS A 39 -0.47 -1.50 -4.54
CA CYS A 39 -1.27 -0.60 -3.70
C CYS A 39 -2.29 0.14 -4.56
N THR A 40 -3.57 0.05 -4.20
CA THR A 40 -4.70 0.66 -4.92
C THR A 40 -5.33 1.84 -4.18
N VAL A 41 -4.63 2.40 -3.20
CA VAL A 41 -5.14 3.49 -2.35
C VAL A 41 -5.40 4.78 -3.13
N ASN A 42 -4.70 4.98 -4.25
CA ASN A 42 -4.83 6.19 -5.05
C ASN A 42 -5.89 5.99 -6.12
N ARG A 43 -7.10 6.49 -5.87
CA ARG A 43 -8.24 6.47 -6.79
C ARG A 43 -8.53 7.88 -7.28
N THR A 44 -8.68 8.06 -8.58
CA THR A 44 -9.06 9.35 -9.17
C THR A 44 -10.55 9.59 -9.00
N GLN A 45 -10.99 10.85 -9.02
CA GLN A 45 -12.42 11.21 -8.97
C GLN A 45 -13.24 10.60 -10.13
N MET A 46 -12.55 10.29 -11.25
CA MET A 46 -13.11 9.64 -12.43
C MET A 46 -13.20 8.11 -12.30
N GLY A 47 -12.86 7.53 -11.15
CA GLY A 47 -12.91 6.09 -10.90
C GLY A 47 -11.65 5.31 -11.31
N GLY A 48 -10.61 5.97 -11.81
CA GLY A 48 -9.36 5.33 -12.19
C GLY A 48 -8.56 4.86 -10.97
N VAL A 49 -8.15 3.60 -10.94
CA VAL A 49 -7.31 3.03 -9.89
C VAL A 49 -5.85 3.13 -10.28
N TRP A 50 -5.12 4.10 -9.72
CA TRP A 50 -3.70 4.26 -10.01
C TRP A 50 -2.85 3.40 -9.08
N LYS A 51 -2.57 2.19 -9.56
CA LYS A 51 -1.76 1.23 -8.81
C LYS A 51 -0.33 1.72 -8.63
N ARG A 52 0.22 1.48 -7.45
CA ARG A 52 1.64 1.66 -7.15
C ARG A 52 2.24 0.32 -6.75
N TRP A 53 3.39 0.02 -7.30
CA TRP A 53 4.08 -1.24 -7.02
C TRP A 53 4.68 -1.22 -5.61
N VAL A 54 4.54 -2.33 -4.90
CA VAL A 54 5.07 -2.55 -3.55
C VAL A 54 6.18 -3.59 -3.66
N SER A 55 7.41 -3.17 -3.37
CA SER A 55 8.61 -4.00 -3.42
C SER A 55 8.62 -5.09 -2.35
N ASP A 56 8.17 -4.75 -1.14
CA ASP A 56 8.13 -5.63 0.02
C ASP A 56 6.84 -5.39 0.82
N VAL A 57 5.95 -6.38 0.81
CA VAL A 57 4.64 -6.27 1.47
C VAL A 57 4.71 -6.34 3.00
N TYR A 58 5.83 -6.78 3.58
CA TYR A 58 6.02 -6.92 5.03
C TYR A 58 6.66 -5.69 5.67
N ASN A 59 7.53 -4.99 4.94
CA ASN A 59 8.30 -3.87 5.47
C ASN A 59 7.95 -2.51 4.85
N VAL A 60 6.89 -2.41 4.05
CA VAL A 60 6.40 -1.14 3.50
C VAL A 60 5.09 -0.73 4.19
N THR A 61 4.92 0.57 4.44
CA THR A 61 3.71 1.15 5.02
C THR A 61 3.46 2.59 4.54
N CYS A 62 2.30 3.14 4.89
CA CYS A 62 1.98 4.56 4.74
C CYS A 62 0.90 4.96 5.77
N SER A 63 0.65 6.26 5.91
CA SER A 63 -0.39 6.80 6.82
C SER A 63 -1.81 6.36 6.45
N ARG A 64 -2.04 5.97 5.18
CA ARG A 64 -3.34 5.51 4.65
C ARG A 64 -3.57 4.01 4.84
N HIS A 65 -2.76 3.35 5.66
CA HIS A 65 -2.95 1.95 6.00
C HIS A 65 -4.26 1.75 6.75
N GLU A 66 -5.08 0.84 6.24
CA GLU A 66 -6.31 0.42 6.88
C GLU A 66 -6.40 -1.10 6.83
N GLU A 67 -6.54 -1.73 8.00
CA GLU A 67 -6.62 -3.18 8.07
C GLU A 67 -7.90 -3.70 7.45
N GLY A 68 -7.79 -4.78 6.68
CA GLY A 68 -8.94 -5.47 6.13
C GLY A 68 -8.66 -6.06 4.76
N LYS A 69 -9.72 -6.48 4.08
CA LYS A 69 -9.66 -7.01 2.71
C LYS A 69 -10.87 -6.47 1.96
N LEU A 70 -10.63 -5.77 0.86
CA LEU A 70 -11.73 -5.32 0.00
C LEU A 70 -12.42 -6.54 -0.62
N SER A 71 -13.70 -6.41 -0.97
CA SER A 71 -14.37 -7.42 -1.78
C SER A 71 -13.80 -7.41 -3.21
N PHE A 72 -13.90 -8.53 -3.92
CA PHE A 72 -13.47 -8.63 -5.33
C PHE A 72 -14.13 -7.55 -6.21
N ARG A 73 -15.34 -7.10 -5.86
CA ARG A 73 -16.09 -6.06 -6.56
C ARG A 73 -15.43 -4.68 -6.50
N GLU A 74 -14.51 -4.47 -5.55
CA GLU A 74 -13.82 -3.19 -5.35
C GLU A 74 -12.33 -3.27 -5.72
N HIS A 75 -11.87 -4.39 -6.31
CA HIS A 75 -10.45 -4.66 -6.49
C HIS A 75 -9.82 -4.02 -7.74
N VAL A 76 -10.52 -3.83 -8.86
CA VAL A 76 -10.11 -3.05 -10.05
C VAL A 76 -11.37 -2.69 -10.82
#